data_AF-A0A938MYH0-F1
#
_entry.id   AF-A0A938MYH0-F1
#
_cell.length_a   1.000
_cell.length_b   1.000
_cell.length_c   1.000
_cell.angle_alpha   90.00
_cell.angle_beta   90.00
_cell.angle_gamma   90.00
#
_symmetry.space_group_name_H-M   'P 1'
#
loop_
_entity.id
_entity.type
_entity.pdbx_description
1 polymer ?
#
loop_
_entity_poly.entity_id
_entity_poly.type
_entity_poly.pdbx_seq_one_letter_code
_entity_poly.pdbx_strand_id
1 'polypeptide(L)'
;MAYVAAGRDAGAWSASSLSGGLNAGRDAGAIALGSSNILIHAGQDAYAWAFTGYNGSLTAGRDAFVESWRGIDAQVTAGRDGGMLSIDHAIGAIDAERYAGLITWGTAAGPMTVDGKEGAFGWVYKDFIGEVRSANGDAYLIVYGNAVGAGRLAAGGRDAAAWVVGDAVGGIEAGE
;
A
#
# COMPACT_ATOMS: atom_id res chain seq x y z
N MET A 1 1.92 -24.46 -2.48
CA MET A 1 1.41 -23.88 -1.23
C MET A 1 2.49 -24.03 -0.18
N ALA A 2 3.08 -22.92 0.24
CA ALA A 2 4.07 -22.83 1.31
C ALA A 2 3.39 -22.25 2.55
N TYR A 3 3.48 -22.94 3.67
CA TYR A 3 3.12 -22.40 4.98
C TYR A 3 4.38 -22.41 5.83
N VAL A 4 4.85 -21.24 6.22
CA VAL A 4 6.06 -21.07 7.03
C VAL A 4 5.66 -20.31 8.28
N ALA A 5 5.92 -20.92 9.44
CA ALA A 5 5.68 -20.30 10.74
C ALA A 5 6.97 -20.35 11.56
N ALA A 6 7.37 -19.23 12.14
CA ALA A 6 8.56 -19.13 12.97
C ALA A 6 8.32 -18.26 14.19
N GLY A 7 8.90 -18.64 15.33
CA GLY A 7 8.78 -17.89 16.58
C GLY A 7 9.45 -16.51 16.56
N ARG A 8 10.36 -16.27 15.61
CA ARG A 8 11.03 -14.97 15.44
C ARG A 8 10.93 -14.45 14.02
N ASP A 9 11.66 -15.05 13.08
CA ASP A 9 11.76 -14.53 11.70
C ASP A 9 11.32 -15.62 10.71
N ALA A 10 10.49 -15.27 9.73
CA ALA A 10 10.04 -16.17 8.70
C ALA A 10 10.38 -15.62 7.30
N GLY A 11 10.91 -16.47 6.44
CA GLY A 11 11.29 -16.10 5.08
C GLY A 11 10.75 -17.09 4.07
N ALA A 12 10.27 -16.60 2.94
CA ALA A 12 9.89 -17.43 1.81
C ALA A 12 10.45 -16.85 0.51
N TRP A 13 11.04 -17.70 -0.33
CA TRP A 13 11.54 -17.32 -1.64
C TRP A 13 11.10 -18.34 -2.68
N SER A 14 10.70 -17.87 -3.86
CA SER A 14 10.35 -18.71 -5.00
C SER A 14 10.89 -18.13 -6.30
N ALA A 15 11.53 -18.98 -7.11
CA ALA A 15 11.91 -18.66 -8.49
C ALA A 15 10.70 -18.63 -9.45
N SER A 16 9.51 -19.00 -8.96
CA SER A 16 8.25 -18.98 -9.70
C SER A 16 7.20 -18.32 -8.81
N SER A 17 5.99 -18.87 -8.75
CA SER A 17 4.92 -18.36 -7.92
C SER A 17 5.10 -18.75 -6.44
N LEU A 18 4.59 -17.92 -5.55
CA LEU A 18 4.56 -18.16 -4.11
C LEU A 18 3.12 -18.04 -3.60
N SER A 19 2.61 -19.08 -2.95
CA SER A 19 1.23 -19.15 -2.46
C SER A 19 1.20 -19.71 -1.04
N GLY A 20 0.32 -19.21 -0.18
CA GLY A 20 0.11 -19.74 1.18
C GLY A 20 0.25 -18.68 2.26
N GLY A 21 0.96 -18.98 3.35
CA GLY A 21 1.04 -18.11 4.53
C GLY A 21 2.43 -18.05 5.16
N LEU A 22 2.80 -16.85 5.65
CA LEU A 22 4.05 -16.57 6.34
C LEU A 22 3.75 -15.91 7.69
N ASN A 23 4.01 -16.63 8.79
CA ASN A 23 3.75 -16.16 10.14
C ASN A 23 5.06 -16.04 10.93
N ALA A 24 5.37 -14.85 11.41
CA ALA A 24 6.58 -14.60 12.20
C ALA A 24 6.26 -13.85 13.50
N GLY A 25 6.90 -14.25 14.60
CA GLY A 25 6.78 -13.53 15.88
C GLY A 25 7.40 -12.12 15.85
N ARG A 26 8.32 -11.86 14.91
CA ARG A 26 8.96 -10.56 14.69
C ARG A 26 8.89 -10.15 13.22
N ASP A 27 9.70 -10.74 12.33
CA ASP A 27 9.85 -10.24 10.96
C ASP A 27 9.49 -11.29 9.91
N ALA A 28 8.77 -10.89 8.87
CA ALA A 28 8.35 -11.79 7.79
C ALA A 28 8.68 -11.21 6.41
N GLY A 29 9.39 -11.97 5.59
CA GLY A 29 9.78 -11.56 4.23
C GLY A 29 9.42 -12.59 3.17
N ALA A 30 8.80 -12.14 2.08
CA ALA A 30 8.48 -12.99 0.93
C ALA A 30 9.00 -12.41 -0.38
N ILE A 31 9.64 -13.24 -1.21
CA ILE A 31 10.14 -12.86 -2.53
C ILE A 31 9.68 -13.89 -3.57
N ALA A 32 9.04 -13.43 -4.64
CA ALA A 32 8.64 -14.28 -5.76
C ALA A 32 9.08 -13.68 -7.11
N LEU A 33 9.79 -14.45 -7.94
CA LEU A 33 10.05 -14.06 -9.33
C LEU A 33 8.82 -14.26 -10.23
N GLY A 34 7.82 -15.02 -9.78
CA GLY A 34 6.50 -15.12 -10.40
C GLY A 34 5.48 -14.23 -9.71
N SER A 35 4.22 -14.70 -9.70
CA SER A 35 3.14 -14.08 -8.93
C SER A 35 3.20 -14.53 -7.47
N SER A 36 2.87 -13.65 -6.55
CA SER A 36 2.76 -13.97 -5.13
C SER A 36 1.32 -13.78 -4.66
N ASN A 37 0.76 -14.81 -4.03
CA ASN A 37 -0.51 -14.73 -3.32
C ASN A 37 -0.37 -15.16 -1.86
N ILE A 38 0.79 -14.83 -1.28
CA ILE A 38 1.11 -15.16 0.10
C ILE A 38 0.48 -14.16 1.06
N LEU A 39 -0.09 -14.65 2.14
CA LEU A 39 -0.54 -13.85 3.27
C LEU A 39 0.60 -13.74 4.28
N ILE A 40 0.95 -12.54 4.71
CA ILE A 40 2.07 -12.29 5.62
C ILE A 40 1.56 -11.68 6.93
N HIS A 41 1.88 -12.31 8.05
CA HIS A 41 1.69 -11.76 9.39
C HIS A 41 3.02 -11.71 10.14
N ALA A 42 3.41 -10.51 10.55
CA ALA A 42 4.64 -10.25 11.30
C ALA A 42 4.34 -9.50 12.59
N GLY A 43 5.03 -9.84 13.69
CA GLY A 43 4.92 -9.10 14.94
C GLY A 43 5.50 -7.68 14.88
N GLN A 44 6.45 -7.42 13.99
CA GLN A 44 7.08 -6.13 13.75
C GLN A 44 7.03 -5.77 12.27
N ASP A 45 7.87 -6.34 11.41
CA ASP A 45 8.00 -5.88 10.02
C ASP A 45 7.59 -6.95 9.01
N ALA A 46 6.80 -6.56 8.01
CA ALA A 46 6.42 -7.41 6.88
C ALA A 46 6.92 -6.81 5.55
N TYR A 47 7.60 -7.61 4.75
CA TYR A 47 8.03 -7.24 3.40
C TYR A 47 7.59 -8.28 2.37
N ALA A 48 7.04 -7.82 1.26
CA ALA A 48 6.76 -8.66 0.11
C ALA A 48 7.27 -8.04 -1.18
N TRP A 49 7.90 -8.86 -2.00
CA TRP A 49 8.29 -8.49 -3.36
C TRP A 49 7.83 -9.55 -4.36
N ALA A 50 7.21 -9.11 -5.45
CA ALA A 50 6.80 -9.99 -6.53
C ALA A 50 7.06 -9.37 -7.92
N PHE A 51 7.73 -10.10 -8.80
CA PHE A 51 8.02 -9.59 -10.15
C PHE A 51 6.76 -9.52 -11.04
N THR A 52 5.91 -10.54 -11.01
CA THR A 52 4.75 -10.64 -11.93
C THR A 52 3.47 -10.07 -11.35
N GLY A 53 3.37 -9.95 -10.03
CA GLY A 53 2.20 -9.39 -9.36
C GLY A 53 2.06 -9.92 -7.94
N TYR A 54 1.52 -9.10 -7.05
CA TYR A 54 1.20 -9.48 -5.68
C TYR A 54 -0.31 -9.40 -5.46
N ASN A 55 -0.94 -10.51 -5.08
CA ASN A 55 -2.37 -10.62 -4.75
C ASN A 55 -2.54 -11.25 -3.36
N GLY A 56 -2.51 -10.46 -2.30
CA GLY A 56 -2.43 -10.98 -0.94
C GLY A 56 -2.65 -9.91 0.12
N SER A 57 -2.17 -10.14 1.34
CA SER A 57 -2.22 -9.16 2.41
C SER A 57 -0.96 -9.19 3.27
N LEU A 58 -0.57 -8.01 3.74
CA LEU A 58 0.52 -7.83 4.69
C LEU A 58 -0.06 -7.21 5.97
N THR A 59 0.21 -7.85 7.10
CA THR A 59 -0.10 -7.30 8.41
C THR A 59 1.16 -7.31 9.26
N ALA A 60 1.53 -6.15 9.78
CA ALA A 60 2.73 -5.99 10.59
C ALA A 60 2.44 -5.14 11.83
N GLY A 61 2.99 -5.51 12.98
CA GLY A 61 2.84 -4.73 14.21
C GLY A 61 3.59 -3.39 14.20
N ARG A 62 4.50 -3.18 13.23
CA ARG A 62 5.25 -1.96 13.01
C ARG A 62 5.18 -1.54 11.55
N ASP A 63 6.01 -2.07 10.66
CA ASP A 63 6.08 -1.58 9.27
C ASP A 63 5.66 -2.67 8.26
N ALA A 64 4.84 -2.31 7.27
CA ALA A 64 4.43 -3.23 6.22
C ALA A 64 4.67 -2.61 4.84
N PHE A 65 5.45 -3.28 3.99
CA PHE A 65 5.78 -2.78 2.66
C PHE A 65 5.69 -3.87 1.61
N VAL A 66 5.00 -3.55 0.51
CA VAL A 66 4.88 -4.44 -0.65
C VAL A 66 5.31 -3.74 -1.93
N GLU A 67 6.06 -4.49 -2.72
CA GLU A 67 6.58 -4.04 -4.00
C GLU A 67 6.23 -5.05 -5.11
N SER A 68 5.80 -4.54 -6.27
CA SER A 68 5.66 -5.36 -7.45
C SER A 68 6.00 -4.65 -8.76
N TRP A 69 6.66 -5.36 -9.67
CA TRP A 69 6.94 -4.89 -11.03
C TRP A 69 5.76 -4.92 -11.99
N ARG A 70 4.65 -5.56 -11.61
CA ARG A 70 3.39 -5.39 -12.33
C ARG A 70 2.38 -4.79 -11.37
N GLY A 71 1.40 -5.59 -10.97
CA GLY A 71 0.26 -5.19 -10.18
C GLY A 71 0.41 -5.53 -8.71
N ILE A 72 -0.14 -4.67 -7.88
CA ILE A 72 -0.49 -4.99 -6.50
C ILE A 72 -2.01 -5.00 -6.40
N ASP A 73 -2.57 -6.06 -5.86
CA ASP A 73 -3.96 -6.19 -5.44
C ASP A 73 -3.95 -6.68 -3.98
N ALA A 74 -3.88 -5.76 -3.03
CA ALA A 74 -3.55 -6.12 -1.65
C ALA A 74 -4.11 -5.20 -0.58
N GLN A 75 -4.20 -5.75 0.62
CA GLN A 75 -4.44 -5.01 1.86
C GLN A 75 -3.13 -4.96 2.66
N VAL A 76 -2.70 -3.76 3.02
CA VAL A 76 -1.50 -3.50 3.83
C VAL A 76 -1.95 -2.85 5.14
N THR A 77 -1.71 -3.52 6.26
CA THR A 77 -1.99 -3.02 7.60
C THR A 77 -0.70 -2.94 8.41
N ALA A 78 -0.39 -1.75 8.92
CA ALA A 78 0.84 -1.49 9.67
C ALA A 78 0.55 -0.78 10.99
N GLY A 79 1.11 -1.29 12.09
CA GLY A 79 1.04 -0.63 13.40
C GLY A 79 1.86 0.66 13.49
N ARG A 80 2.59 1.03 12.44
CA ARG A 80 3.31 2.29 12.28
C ARG A 80 3.28 2.76 10.83
N ASP A 81 4.13 2.24 9.95
CA ASP A 81 4.29 2.76 8.58
C ASP A 81 3.93 1.70 7.52
N GLY A 82 3.05 2.05 6.58
CA GLY A 82 2.55 1.18 5.52
C GLY A 82 2.88 1.70 4.13
N GLY A 83 3.23 0.83 3.19
CA GLY A 83 3.49 1.27 1.82
C GLY A 83 3.28 0.24 0.70
N MET A 84 2.95 0.76 -0.48
CA MET A 84 2.86 0.02 -1.74
C MET A 84 3.68 0.71 -2.82
N LEU A 85 4.48 -0.07 -3.55
CA LEU A 85 5.17 0.37 -4.76
C LEU A 85 4.85 -0.56 -5.92
N SER A 86 4.26 -0.04 -6.99
CA SER A 86 3.96 -0.82 -8.20
C SER A 86 4.38 -0.12 -9.49
N ILE A 87 4.62 -0.88 -10.56
CA ILE A 87 4.89 -0.28 -11.89
C ILE A 87 3.64 -0.24 -12.77
N ASP A 88 2.76 -1.25 -12.72
CA ASP A 88 1.62 -1.37 -13.64
C ASP A 88 0.28 -0.94 -13.03
N HIS A 89 -0.04 -1.39 -11.81
CA HIS A 89 -1.23 -0.93 -11.10
C HIS A 89 -1.17 -1.20 -9.59
N ALA A 90 -1.98 -0.46 -8.85
CA ALA A 90 -2.25 -0.70 -7.43
C ALA A 90 -3.76 -0.72 -7.16
N ILE A 91 -4.22 -1.75 -6.48
CA ILE A 91 -5.61 -1.94 -6.05
C ILE A 91 -5.59 -2.40 -4.59
N GLY A 92 -6.49 -1.87 -3.78
CA GLY A 92 -6.68 -2.28 -2.39
C GLY A 92 -6.45 -1.14 -1.40
N ALA A 93 -5.87 -1.40 -0.23
CA ALA A 93 -5.73 -0.36 0.79
C ALA A 93 -4.45 -0.45 1.59
N ILE A 94 -4.02 0.71 2.08
CA ILE A 94 -2.93 0.90 3.03
C ILE A 94 -3.56 1.56 4.25
N ASP A 95 -3.53 0.89 5.40
CA ASP A 95 -3.94 1.43 6.70
C ASP A 95 -2.74 1.37 7.65
N ALA A 96 -2.31 2.55 8.10
CA ALA A 96 -1.13 2.72 8.91
C ALA A 96 -1.42 3.65 10.09
N GLU A 97 -0.97 3.26 11.28
CA GLU A 97 -1.14 4.09 12.49
C GLU A 97 -0.32 5.39 12.44
N ARG A 98 0.65 5.50 11.52
CA ARG A 98 1.47 6.68 11.33
C ARG A 98 1.45 7.15 9.88
N TYR A 99 2.30 6.60 9.01
CA TYR A 99 2.39 7.04 7.62
C TYR A 99 1.94 5.96 6.63
N ALA A 100 1.12 6.36 5.66
CA ALA A 100 0.74 5.51 4.53
C ALA A 100 1.27 6.10 3.22
N GLY A 101 1.95 5.28 2.41
CA GLY A 101 2.58 5.70 1.16
C GLY A 101 2.22 4.82 -0.03
N LEU A 102 1.69 5.43 -1.09
CA LEU A 102 1.46 4.78 -2.38
C LEU A 102 2.34 5.40 -3.45
N ILE A 103 3.07 4.56 -4.19
CA ILE A 103 3.76 4.95 -5.43
C ILE A 103 3.35 3.96 -6.53
N THR A 104 2.82 4.47 -7.63
CA THR A 104 2.63 3.66 -8.84
C THR A 104 2.96 4.40 -10.13
N TRP A 105 3.68 3.74 -11.04
CA TRP A 105 3.83 4.20 -12.44
C TRP A 105 2.61 3.87 -13.31
N GLY A 106 1.64 3.19 -12.71
CA GLY A 106 0.45 2.73 -13.36
C GLY A 106 -0.80 3.47 -12.90
N THR A 107 -1.91 2.77 -13.01
CA THR A 107 -3.21 3.23 -12.52
C THR A 107 -3.41 2.68 -11.11
N ALA A 108 -3.79 3.55 -10.18
CA ALA A 108 -4.29 3.15 -8.87
C ALA A 108 -5.81 3.20 -8.90
N ALA A 109 -6.49 2.06 -8.86
CA ALA A 109 -7.94 2.00 -9.05
C ALA A 109 -8.61 0.91 -8.21
N GLY A 110 -9.95 0.86 -8.23
CA GLY A 110 -10.73 0.08 -7.26
C GLY A 110 -11.01 0.92 -6.02
N PRO A 111 -11.43 0.35 -4.88
CA PRO A 111 -11.49 1.11 -3.63
C PRO A 111 -10.07 1.35 -3.11
N MET A 112 -9.24 2.12 -3.84
CA MET A 112 -7.89 2.46 -3.39
C MET A 112 -8.01 3.39 -2.18
N THR A 113 -7.45 3.00 -1.04
CA THR A 113 -7.40 3.86 0.14
C THR A 113 -5.97 3.94 0.67
N VAL A 114 -5.48 5.16 0.85
CA VAL A 114 -4.21 5.43 1.53
C VAL A 114 -4.52 6.17 2.83
N ASP A 115 -4.53 5.46 3.96
CA ASP A 115 -4.89 5.98 5.28
C ASP A 115 -3.71 5.88 6.24
N GLY A 116 -3.11 7.03 6.55
CA GLY A 116 -2.06 7.13 7.57
C GLY A 116 -2.43 8.15 8.62
N LYS A 117 -2.50 7.80 9.91
CA LYS A 117 -3.04 8.72 10.93
C LYS A 117 -2.22 10.00 11.12
N GLU A 118 -0.91 9.98 10.90
CA GLU A 118 -0.01 11.14 10.97
C GLU A 118 0.38 11.68 9.58
N GLY A 119 0.05 10.98 8.50
CA GLY A 119 0.29 11.47 7.15
C GLY A 119 0.01 10.43 6.07
N ALA A 120 -0.49 10.89 4.93
CA ALA A 120 -0.74 10.04 3.79
C ALA A 120 -0.19 10.67 2.50
N PHE A 121 0.48 9.86 1.70
CA PHE A 121 1.10 10.29 0.45
C PHE A 121 0.76 9.33 -0.69
N GLY A 122 0.27 9.88 -1.80
CA GLY A 122 0.07 9.16 -3.05
C GLY A 122 0.83 9.80 -4.20
N TRP A 123 1.58 9.00 -4.96
CA TRP A 123 2.14 9.37 -6.25
C TRP A 123 1.69 8.35 -7.30
N VAL A 124 1.00 8.84 -8.33
CA VAL A 124 0.35 8.00 -9.34
C VAL A 124 0.63 8.57 -10.72
N TYR A 125 1.23 7.78 -11.60
CA TYR A 125 1.59 8.28 -12.93
C TYR A 125 0.43 8.27 -13.93
N LYS A 126 -0.52 7.33 -13.82
CA LYS A 126 -1.74 7.34 -14.64
C LYS A 126 -2.92 7.84 -13.81
N ASP A 127 -4.07 7.18 -13.93
CA ASP A 127 -5.28 7.56 -13.22
C ASP A 127 -5.26 7.07 -11.76
N PHE A 128 -5.81 7.90 -10.86
CA PHE A 128 -6.09 7.57 -9.48
C PHE A 128 -7.60 7.54 -9.25
N ILE A 129 -8.11 6.41 -8.73
CA ILE A 129 -9.49 6.24 -8.32
C ILE A 129 -9.50 5.71 -6.89
N GLY A 130 -9.77 6.60 -5.93
CA GLY A 130 -9.70 6.27 -4.50
C GLY A 130 -9.65 7.47 -3.56
N GLU A 131 -9.23 7.22 -2.33
CA GLU A 131 -9.11 8.18 -1.22
C GLU A 131 -7.69 8.20 -0.66
N VAL A 132 -7.25 9.39 -0.24
CA VAL A 132 -6.00 9.59 0.52
C VAL A 132 -6.35 10.39 1.76
N ARG A 133 -6.15 9.82 2.94
CA ARG A 133 -6.60 10.42 4.19
C ARG A 133 -5.57 10.33 5.30
N SER A 134 -5.54 11.35 6.12
CA SER A 134 -4.79 11.41 7.36
C SER A 134 -5.66 11.98 8.46
N ALA A 135 -5.64 11.37 9.64
CA ALA A 135 -6.50 11.79 10.75
C ALA A 135 -5.94 13.02 11.49
N ASN A 136 -4.63 13.12 11.64
CA ASN A 136 -3.97 14.14 12.47
C ASN A 136 -2.85 14.89 11.73
N GLY A 137 -2.48 14.46 10.52
CA GLY A 137 -1.42 15.10 9.74
C GLY A 137 -1.85 15.38 8.32
N ASP A 138 -0.86 15.51 7.45
CA ASP A 138 -1.08 16.00 6.09
C ASP A 138 -1.52 14.88 5.13
N ALA A 139 -2.22 15.28 4.09
CA ALA A 139 -2.59 14.38 3.00
C ALA A 139 -2.15 14.98 1.67
N TYR A 140 -1.28 14.28 0.95
CA TYR A 140 -0.72 14.72 -0.33
C TYR A 140 -0.98 13.71 -1.43
N LEU A 141 -1.39 14.20 -2.60
CA LEU A 141 -1.63 13.38 -3.78
C LEU A 141 -1.03 14.02 -5.04
N ILE A 142 -0.22 13.27 -5.78
CA ILE A 142 0.34 13.68 -7.08
C ILE A 142 -0.15 12.68 -8.13
N VAL A 143 -0.80 13.18 -9.18
CA VAL A 143 -1.38 12.37 -10.26
C VAL A 143 -0.99 12.96 -11.62
N TYR A 144 -0.43 12.14 -12.52
CA TYR A 144 -0.11 12.56 -13.90
C TYR A 144 -1.16 12.16 -14.95
N GLY A 145 -2.24 11.48 -14.53
CA GLY A 145 -3.46 11.28 -15.29
C GLY A 145 -4.67 11.91 -14.61
N ASN A 146 -5.82 11.23 -14.66
CA ASN A 146 -7.05 11.72 -14.04
C ASN A 146 -7.18 11.24 -12.59
N ALA A 147 -7.66 12.11 -11.71
CA ALA A 147 -8.03 11.78 -10.34
C ALA A 147 -9.57 11.77 -10.24
N VAL A 148 -10.18 10.58 -10.11
CA VAL A 148 -11.64 10.41 -10.09
C VAL A 148 -12.08 9.68 -8.84
N GLY A 149 -13.07 10.21 -8.11
CA GLY A 149 -13.63 9.50 -6.95
C GLY A 149 -12.98 9.86 -5.60
N ALA A 150 -12.18 10.91 -5.56
CA ALA A 150 -11.57 11.41 -4.34
C ALA A 150 -12.51 12.39 -3.64
N GLY A 151 -13.61 11.90 -3.09
CA GLY A 151 -14.38 12.64 -2.08
C GLY A 151 -13.71 12.51 -0.72
N ARG A 152 -12.46 13.01 -0.61
CA ARG A 152 -11.62 13.27 0.58
C ARG A 152 -10.15 12.93 0.29
N LEU A 153 -9.45 13.84 -0.37
CA LEU A 153 -8.11 14.12 0.16
C LEU A 153 -8.35 14.82 1.49
N ALA A 154 -8.35 14.06 2.59
CA ALA A 154 -8.71 14.58 3.90
C ALA A 154 -7.49 14.56 4.81
N ALA A 155 -7.02 15.74 5.21
CA ALA A 155 -6.14 15.88 6.34
C ALA A 155 -7.00 16.33 7.52
N GLY A 156 -7.12 15.56 8.59
CA GLY A 156 -7.66 16.07 9.85
C GLY A 156 -6.64 16.93 10.62
N GLY A 157 -5.40 16.97 10.12
CA GLY A 157 -4.37 17.94 10.51
C GLY A 157 -4.37 19.19 9.63
N ARG A 158 -3.16 19.72 9.35
CA ARG A 158 -2.95 21.07 8.81
C ARG A 158 -3.20 21.21 7.31
N ASP A 159 -2.60 20.35 6.49
CA ASP A 159 -2.52 20.60 5.05
C ASP A 159 -3.02 19.42 4.21
N ALA A 160 -3.88 19.72 3.25
CA ALA A 160 -4.28 18.81 2.19
C ALA A 160 -3.96 19.44 0.84
N ALA A 161 -3.17 18.76 0.00
CA ALA A 161 -2.83 19.27 -1.33
C ALA A 161 -2.77 18.18 -2.39
N ALA A 162 -3.36 18.47 -3.56
CA ALA A 162 -3.29 17.62 -4.74
C ALA A 162 -2.62 18.36 -5.91
N TRP A 163 -1.71 17.68 -6.60
CA TRP A 163 -1.24 18.07 -7.93
C TRP A 163 -1.79 17.08 -8.93
N VAL A 164 -2.63 17.53 -9.86
CA VAL A 164 -3.20 16.67 -10.91
C VAL A 164 -2.86 17.24 -12.29
N VAL A 165 -2.26 16.43 -13.16
CA VAL A 165 -2.02 16.72 -14.58
C VAL A 165 -3.05 15.96 -15.41
N GLY A 166 -4.31 16.42 -15.35
CA GLY A 166 -5.46 15.77 -15.96
C GLY A 166 -6.75 16.30 -15.35
N ASP A 167 -7.83 15.53 -15.43
CA ASP A 167 -9.09 15.89 -14.77
C ASP A 167 -9.04 15.56 -13.28
N ALA A 168 -9.50 16.49 -12.44
CA ALA A 168 -9.68 16.29 -11.01
C ALA A 168 -11.16 16.34 -10.65
N VAL A 169 -11.71 15.20 -10.20
CA VAL A 169 -13.11 15.05 -9.80
C VAL A 169 -13.16 14.55 -8.35
N GLY A 170 -13.46 15.46 -7.43
CA GLY A 170 -13.45 15.19 -5.99
C GLY A 170 -13.36 16.45 -5.13
N GLY A 171 -13.15 16.26 -3.82
CA GLY A 171 -12.95 17.30 -2.82
C GLY A 171 -11.61 17.14 -2.09
N ILE A 172 -11.00 18.28 -1.79
CA ILE A 172 -9.80 18.40 -0.95
C ILE A 172 -10.24 19.12 0.33
N GLU A 173 -10.08 18.46 1.47
CA GLU A 173 -10.48 18.95 2.79
C GLU A 173 -9.27 18.94 3.71
N ALA A 174 -8.92 20.10 4.26
CA ALA A 174 -8.01 20.21 5.38
C ALA A 174 -8.83 20.50 6.65
N GLY A 175 -8.46 19.89 7.75
CA GLY A 175 -9.06 20.05 9.07
C GLY A 175 -8.69 21.40 9.67
N GLU A 176 -9.54 21.88 10.58
CA GLU A 176 -9.28 23.08 11.38
C GLU A 176 -8.43 22.75 12.62
#